data_AF-A0A6A3V0Z0-F1
#
_entry.id   AF-A0A6A3V0Z0-F1
#
_cell.length_a   1.000
_cell.length_b   1.000
_cell.length_c   1.000
_cell.angle_alpha   90.00
_cell.angle_beta   90.00
_cell.angle_gamma   90.00
#
_symmetry.space_group_name_H-M   'P 1'
#
loop_
_entity.id
_entity.type
_entity.pdbx_description
1 polymer ?
#
loop_
_entity_poly.entity_id
_entity_poly.type
_entity_poly.pdbx_seq_one_letter_code
_entity_poly.pdbx_strand_id
1 'polypeptide(L)'
;MIAKRFTRWMEMNERHTDAQKDFRAFNGCAEHNFLASAMSDQSKRQNRALYIVWYDLANAFGSGVPHEMMWFVLQQLGVPPSFVSLCKDLYTDAAFMISNAQDGCTSPIRQPIGVFQGCPLSPHLFTATLIPLLRALQRLPDVGVELSGDDKPSVTAYADI
;
A
#
# COMPACT_ATOMS: atom_id res chain seq x y z
N MET A 1 -0.90 18.55 9.43
CA MET A 1 0.28 17.69 9.21
C MET A 1 0.35 17.28 7.75
N ILE A 2 1.54 17.12 7.18
CA ILE A 2 1.76 16.89 5.74
C ILE A 2 1.09 15.62 5.20
N ALA A 3 1.06 14.53 5.98
CA ALA A 3 0.38 13.29 5.64
C ALA A 3 -1.12 13.51 5.34
N LYS A 4 -1.83 14.25 6.19
CA LYS A 4 -3.26 14.59 5.95
C LYS A 4 -3.49 15.37 4.66
N ARG A 5 -2.56 16.26 4.28
CA ARG A 5 -2.65 17.00 3.02
C ARG A 5 -2.45 16.08 1.82
N PHE A 6 -1.53 15.13 1.92
CA PHE A 6 -1.29 14.12 0.89
C PHE A 6 -2.49 13.20 0.70
N THR A 7 -3.02 12.61 1.78
CA THR A 7 -4.19 11.73 1.71
C THR A 7 -5.40 12.46 1.13
N ARG A 8 -5.68 13.68 1.62
CA ARG A 8 -6.77 14.51 1.08
C ARG A 8 -6.59 14.83 -0.40
N TRP A 9 -5.36 15.11 -0.85
CA TRP A 9 -5.09 15.35 -2.26
C TRP A 9 -5.32 14.09 -3.10
N MET A 10 -4.87 12.93 -2.62
CA MET A 10 -5.10 11.63 -3.28
C MET A 10 -6.60 11.30 -3.41
N GLU A 11 -7.38 11.57 -2.37
CA GLU A 11 -8.85 11.41 -2.36
C GLU A 11 -9.52 12.37 -3.36
N MET A 12 -9.20 13.66 -3.29
CA MET A 12 -9.79 14.68 -4.18
C MET A 12 -9.47 14.48 -5.66
N ASN A 13 -8.40 13.76 -5.98
CA ASN A 13 -7.98 13.47 -7.35
C ASN A 13 -8.25 12.02 -7.76
N GLU A 14 -9.06 11.28 -6.98
CA GLU A 14 -9.47 9.89 -7.27
C GLU A 14 -8.28 8.98 -7.57
N ARG A 15 -7.18 9.17 -6.83
CA ARG A 15 -5.93 8.42 -7.07
C ARG A 15 -5.89 7.08 -6.37
N HIS A 16 -6.74 6.89 -5.36
CA HIS A 16 -6.87 5.63 -4.65
C HIS A 16 -7.49 4.51 -5.50
N THR A 17 -7.21 3.26 -5.16
CA THR A 17 -7.90 2.08 -5.72
C THR A 17 -8.86 1.53 -4.67
N ASP A 18 -10.03 1.02 -5.04
CA ASP A 18 -10.94 0.40 -4.07
C ASP A 18 -10.39 -0.93 -3.52
N ALA A 19 -9.42 -1.52 -4.22
CA ALA A 19 -8.69 -2.70 -3.78
C ALA A 19 -7.81 -2.43 -2.55
N GLN A 20 -7.26 -1.21 -2.40
CA GLN A 20 -6.34 -0.89 -1.29
C GLN A 20 -7.08 -0.27 -0.11
N LYS A 21 -7.14 -1.03 0.98
CA LYS A 21 -7.92 -0.67 2.18
C LYS A 21 -7.06 -0.20 3.36
N ASP A 22 -5.76 -0.11 3.16
CA ASP A 22 -4.78 0.37 4.13
C ASP A 22 -5.06 1.82 4.56
N PHE A 23 -4.90 2.07 5.86
CA PHE A 23 -4.93 3.42 6.45
C PHE A 23 -6.20 4.23 6.15
N ARG A 24 -7.29 3.57 5.75
CA ARG A 24 -8.63 4.16 5.67
C ARG A 24 -9.41 3.91 6.96
N ALA A 25 -10.49 4.66 7.18
CA ALA A 25 -11.38 4.50 8.33
C ALA A 25 -12.24 3.21 8.29
N PHE A 26 -11.76 2.14 7.65
CA PHE A 26 -12.49 0.89 7.47
C PHE A 26 -11.62 -0.31 7.89
N ASN A 27 -12.24 -1.36 8.44
CA ASN A 27 -11.53 -2.55 8.91
C ASN A 27 -11.19 -3.48 7.72
N GLY A 28 -10.05 -3.22 7.06
CA GLY A 28 -9.62 -3.93 5.86
C GLY A 28 -9.42 -5.44 6.05
N CYS A 29 -8.91 -5.88 7.21
CA CYS A 29 -8.62 -7.30 7.46
C CYS A 29 -9.90 -8.13 7.60
N ALA A 30 -10.89 -7.63 8.35
CA ALA A 30 -12.16 -8.32 8.53
C ALA A 30 -12.93 -8.45 7.21
N GLU A 31 -12.91 -7.39 6.40
CA GLU A 31 -13.55 -7.40 5.08
C GLU A 31 -12.84 -8.33 4.10
N HIS A 32 -11.51 -8.38 4.14
CA HIS A 32 -10.76 -9.30 3.28
C HIS A 32 -11.11 -10.76 3.56
N ASN A 33 -11.15 -11.15 4.84
CA ASN A 33 -11.56 -12.49 5.25
C ASN A 33 -13.02 -12.79 4.88
N PHE A 34 -13.90 -11.80 5.02
CA PHE A 34 -15.29 -11.92 4.57
C PHE A 34 -15.39 -12.13 3.06
N LEU A 35 -14.69 -11.32 2.26
CA LEU A 35 -14.67 -11.45 0.79
C LEU A 35 -14.09 -12.79 0.35
N ALA A 36 -12.99 -13.25 0.94
CA ALA A 36 -12.42 -14.57 0.64
C ALA A 36 -13.40 -15.71 0.94
N SER A 37 -14.12 -15.62 2.07
CA SER A 37 -15.15 -16.59 2.45
C SER A 37 -16.34 -16.56 1.48
N ALA A 38 -16.83 -15.37 1.14
CA ALA A 38 -17.92 -15.17 0.19
C ALA A 38 -17.58 -15.71 -1.20
N MET A 39 -16.36 -15.47 -1.69
CA MET A 39 -15.87 -16.00 -2.97
C MET A 39 -15.81 -17.53 -2.96
N SER A 40 -15.36 -18.13 -1.86
CA SER A 40 -15.33 -19.59 -1.68
C SER A 40 -16.73 -20.19 -1.72
N ASP A 41 -17.68 -19.61 -0.98
CA ASP A 41 -19.06 -20.08 -0.94
C ASP A 41 -19.77 -19.93 -2.29
N GLN A 42 -19.56 -18.80 -2.97
CA GLN A 42 -20.12 -18.55 -4.29
C GLN A 42 -19.57 -19.53 -5.33
N SER A 43 -18.27 -19.79 -5.31
CA SER A 43 -17.64 -20.74 -6.25
C SER A 43 -18.15 -22.16 -6.04
N LYS A 44 -18.35 -22.58 -4.78
CA LYS A 44 -19.00 -23.87 -4.45
C LYS A 44 -20.44 -23.94 -4.97
N ARG A 45 -21.24 -22.88 -4.78
CA ARG A 45 -22.63 -22.82 -5.27
C ARG A 45 -22.71 -22.92 -6.80
N GLN A 46 -21.76 -22.30 -7.50
CA GLN A 46 -21.70 -22.31 -8.96
C GLN A 46 -20.97 -23.54 -9.53
N ASN A 47 -20.44 -24.42 -8.66
CA ASN A 47 -19.61 -25.58 -9.04
C ASN A 47 -18.43 -25.18 -9.95
N ARG A 48 -17.75 -24.09 -9.62
CA ARG A 48 -16.58 -23.57 -10.34
C ARG A 48 -15.31 -23.70 -9.49
N ALA A 49 -14.19 -23.92 -10.16
CA ALA A 49 -12.89 -23.90 -9.50
C ALA A 49 -12.52 -22.47 -9.08
N LEU A 50 -12.00 -22.31 -7.87
CA LEU A 50 -11.52 -21.04 -7.32
C LEU A 50 -10.03 -21.15 -7.03
N TYR A 51 -9.26 -20.20 -7.57
CA TYR A 51 -7.84 -20.05 -7.30
C TYR A 51 -7.62 -18.70 -6.63
N ILE A 52 -7.00 -18.70 -5.44
CA ILE A 52 -6.65 -17.49 -4.70
C ILE A 52 -5.15 -17.50 -4.48
N VAL A 53 -4.49 -16.37 -4.78
CA VAL A 53 -3.05 -16.18 -4.56
C VAL A 53 -2.87 -15.11 -3.49
N TRP A 54 -2.09 -15.43 -2.47
CA TRP A 54 -1.76 -14.52 -1.36
C TRP A 54 -0.30 -14.09 -1.49
N TYR A 55 -0.07 -12.79 -1.61
CA TYR A 55 1.27 -12.20 -1.62
C TYR A 55 1.52 -11.51 -0.29
N ASP A 56 2.55 -11.96 0.43
CA ASP A 56 3.07 -11.27 1.61
C ASP A 56 4.37 -10.55 1.25
N LEU A 57 4.42 -9.23 1.49
CA LEU A 57 5.60 -8.41 1.22
C LEU A 57 6.54 -8.48 2.42
N ALA A 58 7.53 -9.37 2.33
CA ALA A 58 8.57 -9.50 3.35
C ALA A 58 9.23 -8.14 3.65
N ASN A 59 9.14 -7.70 4.91
CA ASN A 59 9.67 -6.41 5.37
C ASN A 59 9.23 -5.24 4.45
N ALA A 60 7.93 -5.15 4.20
CA ALA A 60 7.28 -4.15 3.35
C ALA A 60 7.85 -2.73 3.52
N PHE A 61 8.03 -2.29 4.77
CA PHE A 61 8.56 -0.96 5.06
C PHE A 61 10.09 -0.86 5.01
N GLY A 62 10.85 -1.91 5.29
CA GLY A 62 12.32 -1.84 5.38
C GLY A 62 13.09 -2.28 4.14
N SER A 63 12.47 -3.02 3.20
CA SER A 63 13.20 -3.55 2.03
C SER A 63 12.45 -3.54 0.69
N GLY A 64 11.14 -3.25 0.68
CA GLY A 64 10.32 -3.50 -0.50
C GLY A 64 10.37 -2.45 -1.63
N VAL A 65 10.72 -1.20 -1.33
CA VAL A 65 10.50 -0.08 -2.28
C VAL A 65 11.73 0.82 -2.41
N PRO A 66 12.41 0.84 -3.58
CA PRO A 66 13.43 1.85 -3.87
C PRO A 66 12.83 3.26 -3.86
N HIS A 67 13.53 4.24 -3.26
CA HIS A 67 13.03 5.62 -3.22
C HIS A 67 12.77 6.20 -4.62
N GLU A 68 13.63 5.90 -5.59
CA GLU A 68 13.44 6.34 -6.98
C GLU A 68 12.15 5.80 -7.61
N MET A 69 11.77 4.56 -7.30
CA MET A 69 10.51 3.99 -7.74
C MET A 69 9.33 4.74 -7.11
N MET A 70 9.41 5.05 -5.82
CA MET A 70 8.39 5.83 -5.12
C MET A 70 8.22 7.21 -5.76
N TRP A 71 9.31 7.93 -6.05
CA TRP A 71 9.25 9.24 -6.72
C TRP A 71 8.66 9.17 -8.11
N PHE A 72 9.09 8.17 -8.89
CA PHE A 72 8.55 7.91 -10.22
C PHE A 72 7.03 7.68 -10.16
N VAL A 73 6.56 6.81 -9.25
CA VAL A 73 5.12 6.52 -9.13
C VAL A 73 4.33 7.76 -8.70
N LEU A 74 4.81 8.55 -7.74
CA LEU A 74 4.12 9.80 -7.34
C LEU A 74 3.98 10.77 -8.52
N GLN A 75 5.01 10.89 -9.37
CA GLN A 75 4.95 11.69 -10.58
C GLN A 75 3.92 11.13 -11.57
N GLN A 76 3.87 9.81 -11.78
CA GLN A 76 2.87 9.16 -12.64
C GLN A 76 1.44 9.33 -12.10
N LEU A 77 1.27 9.43 -10.79
CA LEU A 77 -0.02 9.74 -10.15
C LEU A 77 -0.40 11.23 -10.27
N GLY A 78 0.48 12.08 -10.80
CA GLY A 78 0.25 13.51 -10.99
C GLY A 78 0.42 14.34 -9.70
N VAL A 79 1.12 13.80 -8.71
CA VAL A 79 1.41 14.53 -7.46
C VAL A 79 2.23 15.78 -7.79
N PRO A 80 1.91 16.96 -7.21
CA PRO A 80 2.62 18.19 -7.53
C PRO A 80 4.14 18.06 -7.36
N PRO A 81 4.95 18.54 -8.32
CA PRO A 81 6.42 18.40 -8.26
C PRO A 81 7.03 18.99 -6.97
N SER A 82 6.45 20.06 -6.43
CA SER A 82 6.87 20.66 -5.16
C SER A 82 6.67 19.72 -3.97
N PHE A 83 5.60 18.92 -3.97
CA PHE A 83 5.36 17.91 -2.94
C PHE A 83 6.33 16.74 -3.09
N VAL A 84 6.58 16.29 -4.32
CA VAL A 84 7.57 15.22 -4.58
C VAL A 84 8.97 15.66 -4.13
N SER A 85 9.37 16.91 -4.41
CA SER A 85 10.64 17.47 -3.94
C SER A 85 10.73 17.45 -2.41
N LEU A 86 9.67 17.88 -1.73
CA LEU A 86 9.62 17.85 -0.27
C LEU A 86 9.75 16.43 0.29
N CYS A 87 9.14 15.44 -0.35
CA CYS A 87 9.33 14.04 0.04
C CYS A 87 10.77 13.56 -0.21
N LYS A 88 11.40 13.95 -1.32
CA LYS A 88 12.81 13.66 -1.59
C LYS A 88 13.70 14.25 -0.52
N ASP A 89 13.47 15.50 -0.13
CA ASP A 89 14.24 16.19 0.91
C ASP A 89 14.10 15.48 2.26
N LEU A 90 12.89 15.02 2.61
CA LEU A 90 12.64 14.23 3.83
C LEU A 90 13.38 12.90 3.86
N TYR A 91 13.69 12.32 2.69
CA TYR A 91 14.34 11.03 2.55
C TYR A 91 15.84 11.15 2.24
N THR A 92 16.33 12.35 1.90
CA THR A 92 17.73 12.61 1.57
C THR A 92 18.56 12.62 2.85
N ASP A 93 19.63 11.82 2.89
CA ASP A 93 20.50 11.63 4.07
C ASP A 93 19.76 11.21 5.35
N ALA A 94 18.50 10.79 5.23
CA ALA A 94 17.72 10.39 6.37
C ALA A 94 18.28 9.09 6.97
N ALA A 95 18.52 9.16 8.27
CA ALA A 95 19.08 8.09 9.07
C ALA A 95 18.29 7.99 10.38
N PHE A 96 18.19 6.79 10.92
CA PHE A 96 17.64 6.55 12.24
C PHE A 96 18.74 6.04 13.16
N MET A 97 18.57 6.26 14.46
CA MET A 97 19.42 5.68 15.49
C MET A 97 18.54 4.89 16.44
N ILE A 98 19.05 3.76 16.91
CA ILE A 98 18.39 2.94 17.91
C ILE A 98 19.10 3.19 19.23
N SER A 99 18.36 3.41 20.30
CA SER A 99 18.93 3.55 21.64
C SER A 99 18.27 2.61 22.63
N ASN A 100 19.07 1.98 23.49
CA ASN A 100 18.57 1.22 24.64
C ASN A 100 19.25 1.72 25.92
N ALA A 101 18.73 1.30 27.08
CA ALA A 101 19.22 1.76 28.39
C ALA A 101 20.60 1.20 28.79
N GLN A 102 21.11 0.19 28.08
CA GLN A 102 22.35 -0.54 28.43
C GLN A 102 23.53 -0.16 27.53
N ASP A 103 23.32 -0.12 26.22
CA ASP A 103 24.34 0.02 25.17
C ASP A 103 24.40 1.44 24.58
N GLY A 104 23.53 2.35 25.02
CA GLY A 104 23.47 3.71 24.51
C GLY A 104 22.85 3.78 23.11
N CYS A 105 23.32 4.71 22.29
CA CYS A 105 22.76 4.98 20.97
C CYS A 105 23.66 4.42 19.86
N THR A 106 23.08 3.78 18.85
CA THR A 106 23.81 3.32 17.67
C THR A 106 24.36 4.52 16.87
N SER A 107 25.38 4.26 16.04
CA SER A 107 25.70 5.19 14.96
C SER A 107 24.49 5.38 14.02
N PRO A 108 24.41 6.50 13.27
CA PRO A 108 23.35 6.73 12.30
C PRO A 108 23.25 5.60 11.27
N ILE A 109 22.11 4.91 11.26
CA ILE A 109 21.78 3.85 10.32
C ILE A 109 21.05 4.49 9.14
N ARG A 110 21.69 4.51 7.97
CA ARG A 110 21.08 5.00 6.73
C ARG A 110 20.10 3.97 6.19
N GLN A 111 18.96 4.45 5.69
CA GLN A 111 17.95 3.61 5.05
C GLN A 111 17.88 3.95 3.56
N PRO A 112 18.59 3.22 2.68
CA PRO A 112 18.61 3.51 1.25
C PRO A 112 17.37 3.00 0.50
N ILE A 113 16.59 2.11 1.12
CA ILE A 113 15.39 1.48 0.57
C ILE A 113 14.27 1.42 1.62
N GLY A 114 13.04 1.38 1.14
CA GLY A 114 11.85 1.31 1.98
C GLY A 114 11.37 2.68 2.43
N VAL A 115 10.62 2.70 3.52
CA VAL A 115 10.05 3.90 4.13
C VAL A 115 10.35 3.93 5.62
N PHE A 116 10.50 5.13 6.19
CA PHE A 116 10.83 5.28 7.61
C PHE A 116 9.69 4.82 8.50
N GLN A 117 9.96 3.84 9.37
CA GLN A 117 9.02 3.43 10.41
C GLN A 117 8.86 4.56 11.44
N GLY A 118 7.63 4.80 11.90
CA GLY A 118 7.31 5.90 12.81
C GLY A 118 7.11 7.27 12.14
N CYS A 119 7.41 7.42 10.85
CA CYS A 119 7.05 8.62 10.09
C CYS A 119 5.57 8.56 9.65
N PRO A 120 4.72 9.55 10.01
CA PRO A 120 3.29 9.52 9.64
C PRO A 120 3.01 9.56 8.13
N LEU A 121 3.97 10.05 7.32
CA LEU A 121 3.84 10.12 5.87
C LEU A 121 4.24 8.81 5.18
N SER A 122 5.20 8.07 5.74
CA SER A 122 5.80 6.87 5.17
C SER A 122 4.79 5.80 4.72
N PRO A 123 3.79 5.41 5.53
CA PRO A 123 2.85 4.38 5.12
C PRO A 123 2.01 4.80 3.90
N HIS A 124 1.65 6.09 3.82
CA HIS A 124 0.88 6.62 2.70
C HIS A 124 1.69 6.63 1.39
N LEU A 125 2.99 6.95 1.47
CA LEU A 125 3.88 6.90 0.31
C LEU A 125 4.11 5.47 -0.18
N PHE A 126 4.26 4.52 0.77
CA PHE A 126 4.34 3.10 0.46
C PHE A 126 3.07 2.61 -0.25
N THR A 127 1.90 2.88 0.32
CA THR A 127 0.60 2.59 -0.30
C THR A 127 0.48 3.21 -1.69
N ALA A 128 0.84 4.48 -1.87
CA ALA A 128 0.78 5.14 -3.17
C ALA A 128 1.66 4.45 -4.23
N THR A 129 2.79 3.90 -3.82
CA THR A 129 3.72 3.18 -4.71
C THR A 129 3.11 1.88 -5.25
N LEU A 130 2.21 1.23 -4.50
CA LEU A 130 1.55 -0.02 -4.91
C LEU A 130 0.37 0.20 -5.88
N ILE A 131 -0.15 1.43 -5.99
CA ILE A 131 -1.33 1.74 -6.82
C ILE A 131 -1.21 1.28 -8.27
N PRO A 132 -0.09 1.51 -8.99
CA PRO A 132 0.06 1.02 -10.37
C PRO A 132 -0.02 -0.50 -10.48
N LEU A 133 0.57 -1.24 -9.53
CA LEU A 133 0.50 -2.70 -9.48
C LEU A 133 -0.94 -3.15 -9.29
N LEU A 134 -1.65 -2.58 -8.31
CA LEU A 134 -3.05 -2.94 -8.05
C LEU A 134 -3.95 -2.64 -9.25
N ARG A 135 -3.77 -1.49 -9.91
CA ARG A 135 -4.49 -1.14 -11.14
C ARG A 135 -4.18 -2.10 -12.29
N ALA A 136 -2.94 -2.57 -12.41
CA ALA A 136 -2.55 -3.53 -13.42
C ALA A 136 -3.22 -4.90 -13.16
N LEU A 137 -3.20 -5.37 -11.91
CA LEU A 137 -3.86 -6.62 -11.51
C LEU A 137 -5.37 -6.58 -11.74
N GLN A 138 -6.02 -5.44 -11.44
CA GLN A 138 -7.47 -5.27 -11.68
C GLN A 138 -7.86 -5.32 -13.16
N ARG A 139 -6.92 -5.04 -14.08
CA ARG A 139 -7.15 -5.03 -15.54
C ARG A 139 -6.83 -6.37 -16.21
N LEU A 140 -6.35 -7.37 -15.46
CA LEU A 140 -6.09 -8.67 -16.04
C LEU A 140 -7.40 -9.28 -16.60
N PRO A 141 -7.34 -9.98 -17.74
CA PRO A 141 -8.48 -10.76 -18.21
C PRO A 141 -8.71 -11.96 -17.27
N ASP A 142 -9.96 -12.43 -17.21
CA ASP A 142 -10.34 -13.67 -16.51
C ASP A 142 -10.03 -13.73 -15.00
N VAL A 143 -9.84 -12.57 -14.35
CA VAL A 143 -9.72 -12.47 -12.89
C VAL A 143 -11.03 -12.01 -12.23
N GLY A 144 -11.20 -12.39 -10.98
CA GLY A 144 -12.31 -11.99 -10.10
C GLY A 144 -13.50 -12.93 -10.08
N VAL A 145 -14.22 -12.89 -8.96
CA VAL A 145 -15.38 -13.75 -8.68
C VAL A 145 -16.63 -12.88 -8.61
N GLU A 146 -17.64 -13.22 -9.42
CA GLU A 146 -18.91 -12.50 -9.43
C GLU A 146 -19.74 -12.87 -8.18
N LEU A 147 -19.81 -11.93 -7.23
CA LEU A 147 -20.55 -12.08 -5.98
C LEU A 147 -21.99 -11.57 -6.12
N SER A 148 -22.17 -10.46 -6.84
CA SER A 148 -23.46 -9.82 -7.15
C SER A 148 -23.39 -9.21 -8.55
N GLY A 149 -24.51 -8.78 -9.13
CA GLY A 149 -24.57 -8.33 -10.53
C GLY A 149 -23.55 -7.25 -10.93
N ASP A 150 -23.18 -6.37 -9.99
CA ASP A 150 -22.15 -5.34 -10.21
C ASP A 150 -20.84 -5.62 -9.42
N ASP A 151 -20.84 -6.56 -8.46
CA ASP A 151 -19.68 -6.84 -7.62
C ASP A 151 -18.87 -8.02 -8.14
N LYS A 152 -17.72 -7.69 -8.76
CA LYS A 152 -16.71 -8.65 -9.18
C LYS A 152 -15.33 -8.34 -8.56
N PRO A 153 -15.13 -8.60 -7.26
CA PRO A 153 -13.82 -8.44 -6.63
C PRO A 153 -12.77 -9.34 -7.30
N SER A 154 -11.62 -8.75 -7.64
CA SER A 154 -10.49 -9.44 -8.30
C SER A 154 -9.16 -9.26 -7.58
N VAL A 155 -8.98 -8.16 -6.86
CA VAL A 155 -7.74 -7.81 -6.16
C VAL A 155 -8.10 -7.08 -4.88
N THR A 156 -7.41 -7.42 -3.80
CA THR A 156 -7.52 -6.80 -2.47
C THR A 156 -6.12 -6.63 -1.90
N ALA A 157 -5.88 -5.51 -1.25
CA ALA A 157 -4.62 -5.20 -0.57
C ALA A 157 -4.92 -4.59 0.81
N TYR A 158 -4.28 -5.15 1.82
CA TYR A 158 -4.40 -4.74 3.21
C TYR A 158 -3.04 -4.87 3.91
N ALA A 159 -2.88 -4.17 5.02
CA ALA A 159 -1.70 -4.13 5.87
C ALA A 159 -2.14 -4.56 7.26
N ASP A 160 -1.53 -5.63 7.74
CA ASP A 160 -1.67 -6.07 9.12
C ASP A 160 -0.72 -5.21 9.98
N ILE A 161 -1.29 -4.35 10.82
CA ILE A 161 -0.57 -3.47 11.76
C ILE A 161 -0.92 -3.87 13.19
#